data_AF-A0A6L6CQG4-F1
#
_entry.id   AF-A0A6L6CQG4-F1
#
_cell.length_a   1.000
_cell.length_b   1.000
_cell.length_c   1.000
_cell.angle_alpha   90.00
_cell.angle_beta   90.00
_cell.angle_gamma   90.00
#
_symmetry.space_group_name_H-M   'P 1'
#
loop_
_entity.id
_entity.type
_entity.pdbx_description
1 polymer ?
#
loop_
_entity_poly.entity_id
_entity_poly.type
_entity_poly.pdbx_seq_one_letter_code
_entity_poly.pdbx_strand_id
1 'polypeptide(L)'
;MVQPRLPLYAGGNVSAIVPALLGPQGTRVIPAWMPAPVEAARSVVLLVVDGLGWHQLQAHKKFLPTLSSMAGGSITTVAPTTTVTALTSITTGLAPGEHGMMGYRMDMGRQVVQMLRWADDKGDLRTSYPPEIVQPTPPFMGSAIPVVSKAEFDSTAFTAAHLRGTRSFGWRAASSIAVTVGSLLRAGHQFVYAYYDGVDKIAHERGFGDFYEAELRTVDRLIGDIAEQLTPDSVLLVTADHGQVHVGDNTIVPHPDVVAGVSYQSGEGRFRWLHAKGGATEDVLAAAKSHYADVAWVVSRDEAIEGGWFGPRVTDAARKRLGDVALLPFTDTSFEDAGDTGPFQLVCRHGSLTEAEVDVPLLAFRSNA
;
A
#
# COMPACT_ATOMS: atom_id res chain seq x y z
N MET A 1 -14.25 -8.33 -21.55
CA MET A 1 -14.15 -8.21 -20.09
C MET A 1 -12.93 -7.37 -19.78
N VAL A 2 -13.06 -6.40 -18.87
CA VAL A 2 -11.93 -5.60 -18.37
C VAL A 2 -10.97 -6.57 -17.66
N GLN A 3 -9.68 -6.54 -18.00
CA GLN A 3 -8.68 -7.39 -17.36
C GLN A 3 -8.10 -6.69 -16.13
N PRO A 4 -7.70 -7.42 -15.07
CA PRO A 4 -7.06 -6.81 -13.92
C PRO A 4 -5.70 -6.22 -14.31
N ARG A 5 -5.38 -5.04 -13.76
CA ARG A 5 -4.07 -4.41 -13.86
C ARG A 5 -3.12 -5.13 -12.90
N LEU A 6 -2.38 -6.11 -13.39
CA LEU A 6 -1.45 -6.87 -12.53
C LEU A 6 -0.20 -6.06 -12.19
N PRO A 7 0.29 -6.14 -10.93
CA PRO A 7 1.59 -5.59 -10.53
C PRO A 7 2.76 -6.07 -11.40
N LEU A 8 3.65 -5.16 -11.78
CA LEU A 8 4.83 -5.46 -12.59
C LEU A 8 6.05 -5.81 -11.70
N TYR A 9 6.00 -6.91 -10.96
CA TYR A 9 7.03 -7.29 -9.98
C TYR A 9 8.45 -7.45 -10.54
N ALA A 10 8.60 -7.69 -11.86
CA ALA A 10 9.89 -7.78 -12.54
C ALA A 10 10.41 -6.43 -13.08
N GLY A 11 9.68 -5.34 -12.87
CA GLY A 11 9.98 -4.02 -13.44
C GLY A 11 9.73 -2.88 -12.44
N GLY A 12 9.13 -1.79 -12.92
CA GLY A 12 8.75 -0.66 -12.09
C GLY A 12 7.65 -1.04 -11.12
N ASN A 13 8.05 -1.49 -9.93
CA ASN A 13 7.18 -1.82 -8.82
C ASN A 13 7.66 -1.18 -7.52
N VAL A 14 6.73 -0.82 -6.63
CA VAL A 14 7.08 -0.23 -5.32
C VAL A 14 8.01 -1.13 -4.49
N SER A 15 7.90 -2.46 -4.61
CA SER A 15 8.80 -3.42 -3.94
C SER A 15 10.23 -3.38 -4.49
N ALA A 16 10.45 -2.85 -5.69
CA ALA A 16 11.77 -2.77 -6.29
C ALA A 16 12.53 -1.48 -5.90
N ILE A 17 11.86 -0.49 -5.30
CA ILE A 17 12.44 0.82 -4.97
C ILE A 17 13.59 0.66 -3.97
N VAL A 18 13.34 0.09 -2.79
CA VAL A 18 14.36 -0.04 -1.74
C VAL A 18 15.53 -0.92 -2.17
N PRO A 19 15.32 -2.11 -2.78
CA PRO A 19 16.44 -2.90 -3.32
C PRO A 19 17.29 -2.16 -4.36
N ALA A 20 16.68 -1.33 -5.22
CA ALA A 20 17.43 -0.53 -6.19
C ALA A 20 18.29 0.55 -5.51
N LEU A 21 17.81 1.14 -4.42
CA LEU A 21 18.49 2.24 -3.72
C LEU A 21 19.54 1.76 -2.71
N LEU A 22 19.27 0.68 -1.99
CA LEU A 22 20.12 0.16 -0.91
C LEU A 22 20.94 -1.08 -1.31
N GLY A 23 20.70 -1.64 -2.50
CA GLY A 23 21.47 -2.76 -3.02
C GLY A 23 22.94 -2.41 -3.28
N PRO A 24 23.79 -3.39 -3.65
CA PRO A 24 25.24 -3.19 -3.79
C PRO A 24 25.66 -2.08 -4.76
N GLN A 25 24.90 -1.87 -5.82
CA GLN A 25 25.15 -0.78 -6.77
C GLN A 25 24.62 0.57 -6.25
N GLY A 26 23.51 0.53 -5.49
CA GLY A 26 22.78 1.70 -5.03
C GLY A 26 22.41 2.63 -6.17
N THR A 27 22.53 3.93 -5.94
CA THR A 27 22.24 4.97 -6.94
C THR A 27 23.23 5.03 -8.11
N ARG A 28 24.32 4.25 -8.10
CA ARG A 28 25.33 4.27 -9.18
C ARG A 28 24.85 3.62 -10.48
N VAL A 29 23.94 2.67 -10.36
CA VAL A 29 23.31 1.99 -11.50
C VAL A 29 21.85 1.84 -11.15
N ILE A 30 21.01 2.69 -11.75
CA ILE A 30 19.56 2.66 -11.53
C ILE A 30 18.86 1.93 -12.68
N PRO A 31 17.76 1.19 -12.42
CA PRO A 31 16.94 0.62 -13.47
C PRO A 31 16.30 1.69 -14.37
N ALA A 32 15.98 1.34 -15.61
CA ALA A 32 15.40 2.28 -16.59
C ALA A 32 14.05 2.90 -16.18
N TRP A 33 13.31 2.24 -15.27
CA TRP A 33 12.04 2.75 -14.74
C TRP A 33 12.23 3.73 -13.56
N MET A 34 13.43 3.81 -12.99
CA MET A 34 13.74 4.75 -11.91
C MET A 34 13.99 6.15 -12.52
N PRO A 35 13.46 7.24 -11.93
CA PRO A 35 13.69 8.58 -12.45
C PRO A 35 15.19 8.95 -12.51
N ALA A 36 15.62 9.51 -13.64
CA ALA A 36 17.01 9.88 -13.90
C ALA A 36 17.68 10.74 -12.80
N PRO A 37 17.00 11.70 -12.12
CA PRO A 37 17.64 12.49 -11.07
C PRO A 37 18.18 11.69 -9.88
N VAL A 38 17.71 10.44 -9.69
CA VAL A 38 18.19 9.53 -8.64
C VAL A 38 19.61 9.04 -8.93
N GLU A 39 20.03 9.00 -10.19
CA GLU A 39 21.34 8.49 -10.58
C GLU A 39 22.47 9.28 -9.92
N ALA A 40 23.43 8.54 -9.37
CA ALA A 40 24.57 9.05 -8.61
C ALA A 40 24.20 9.99 -7.43
N ALA A 41 22.96 10.00 -6.95
CA ALA A 41 22.59 10.73 -5.74
C ALA A 41 23.32 10.13 -4.52
N ARG A 42 23.92 10.97 -3.68
CA ARG A 42 24.63 10.56 -2.47
C ARG A 42 23.67 10.28 -1.32
N SER A 43 22.57 11.03 -1.27
CA SER A 43 21.51 10.86 -0.29
C SER A 43 20.15 10.82 -0.96
N VAL A 44 19.25 9.96 -0.47
CA VAL A 44 17.89 9.82 -1.00
C VAL A 44 16.89 10.01 0.14
N VAL A 45 15.91 10.89 -0.08
CA VAL A 45 14.70 10.96 0.73
C VAL A 45 13.61 10.24 -0.04
N LEU A 46 13.11 9.12 0.48
CA LEU A 46 11.93 8.45 -0.06
C LEU A 46 10.70 8.89 0.73
N LEU A 47 9.84 9.68 0.12
CA LEU A 47 8.54 10.06 0.68
C LEU A 47 7.44 9.19 0.08
N VAL A 48 6.73 8.46 0.93
CA VAL A 48 5.51 7.72 0.55
C VAL A 48 4.30 8.55 0.96
N VAL A 49 3.49 8.96 -0.02
CA VAL A 49 2.23 9.66 0.18
C VAL A 49 1.10 8.64 0.02
N ASP A 50 0.48 8.26 1.13
CA ASP A 50 -0.54 7.22 1.17
C ASP A 50 -1.75 7.58 0.29
N GLY A 51 -2.22 6.63 -0.52
CA GLY A 51 -3.43 6.77 -1.33
C GLY A 51 -3.35 7.76 -2.50
N LEU A 52 -2.16 8.27 -2.85
CA LEU A 52 -1.97 9.16 -4.01
C LEU A 52 -1.64 8.36 -5.29
N GLY A 53 -2.64 7.73 -5.89
CA GLY A 53 -2.46 7.01 -7.14
C GLY A 53 -2.13 7.91 -8.34
N TRP A 54 -1.54 7.32 -9.38
CA TRP A 54 -1.07 8.04 -10.56
C TRP A 54 -2.21 8.75 -11.29
N HIS A 55 -3.35 8.07 -11.45
CA HIS A 55 -4.51 8.62 -12.16
C HIS A 55 -5.14 9.79 -11.39
N GLN A 56 -5.18 9.71 -10.05
CA GLN A 56 -5.65 10.80 -9.20
C GLN A 56 -4.71 12.00 -9.31
N LEU A 57 -3.40 11.79 -9.30
CA LEU A 57 -2.40 12.84 -9.55
C LEU A 57 -2.64 13.50 -10.92
N GLN A 58 -2.76 12.71 -11.99
CA GLN A 58 -2.96 13.24 -13.35
C GLN A 58 -4.24 14.08 -13.46
N ALA A 59 -5.34 13.64 -12.85
CA ALA A 59 -6.61 14.38 -12.85
C ALA A 59 -6.55 15.68 -12.03
N HIS A 60 -5.64 15.79 -11.05
CA HIS A 60 -5.57 16.89 -10.09
C HIS A 60 -4.28 17.71 -10.15
N LYS A 61 -3.52 17.64 -11.26
CA LYS A 61 -2.24 18.37 -11.44
C LYS A 61 -2.29 19.85 -11.04
N LYS A 62 -3.41 20.53 -11.27
CA LYS A 62 -3.62 21.94 -10.90
C LYS A 62 -3.45 22.22 -9.40
N PHE A 63 -3.60 21.22 -8.53
CA PHE A 63 -3.42 21.31 -7.08
C PHE A 63 -2.08 20.76 -6.60
N LEU A 64 -1.32 20.15 -7.51
CA LEU A 64 -0.04 19.49 -7.24
C LEU A 64 1.07 20.08 -8.16
N PRO A 65 1.23 21.41 -8.28
CA PRO A 65 2.17 21.99 -9.24
C PRO A 65 3.63 21.58 -8.97
N THR A 66 4.03 21.46 -7.70
CA THR A 66 5.39 21.05 -7.33
C THR A 66 5.63 19.61 -7.76
N LEU A 67 4.78 18.69 -7.31
CA LEU A 67 4.89 17.26 -7.63
C LEU A 67 4.79 17.01 -9.14
N SER A 68 3.90 17.72 -9.83
CA SER A 68 3.70 17.58 -11.30
C SER A 68 4.89 18.07 -12.13
N SER A 69 5.79 18.87 -11.54
CA SER A 69 7.01 19.35 -12.22
C SER A 69 8.21 18.40 -12.10
N MET A 70 8.12 17.39 -11.22
CA MET A 70 9.19 16.43 -10.97
C MET A 70 9.39 15.46 -12.14
N ALA A 71 10.60 14.92 -12.29
CA ALA A 71 10.90 13.95 -13.33
C ALA A 71 10.45 12.54 -12.91
N GLY A 72 9.91 11.76 -13.84
CA GLY A 72 9.50 10.38 -13.58
C GLY A 72 8.15 10.06 -14.22
N GLY A 73 7.45 9.07 -13.68
CA GLY A 73 6.21 8.59 -14.26
C GLY A 73 5.47 7.63 -13.35
N SER A 74 4.66 6.76 -13.96
CA SER A 74 3.92 5.72 -13.24
C SER A 74 4.73 4.44 -13.11
N ILE A 75 4.64 3.83 -11.95
CA ILE A 75 5.00 2.44 -11.67
C ILE A 75 3.79 1.71 -11.09
N THR A 76 3.89 0.40 -10.88
CA THR A 76 2.81 -0.36 -10.19
C THR A 76 3.08 -0.50 -8.70
N THR A 77 2.04 -0.50 -7.88
CA THR A 77 2.09 -1.09 -6.54
C THR A 77 1.89 -2.61 -6.60
N VAL A 78 1.46 -3.23 -5.50
CA VAL A 78 1.32 -4.68 -5.29
C VAL A 78 -0.14 -5.10 -5.12
N ALA A 79 -0.40 -6.40 -5.02
CA ALA A 79 -1.75 -6.94 -4.76
C ALA A 79 -1.83 -7.62 -3.38
N PRO A 80 -2.86 -7.35 -2.56
CA PRO A 80 -3.85 -6.27 -2.70
C PRO A 80 -3.22 -4.86 -2.65
N THR A 81 -3.89 -3.88 -3.27
CA THR A 81 -3.46 -2.47 -3.26
C THR A 81 -3.88 -1.82 -1.93
N THR A 82 -3.23 -2.20 -0.84
CA THR A 82 -3.60 -1.78 0.52
C THR A 82 -2.35 -1.45 1.33
N THR A 83 -2.44 -0.44 2.20
CA THR A 83 -1.32 0.11 2.99
C THR A 83 -0.48 -0.99 3.65
N VAL A 84 -1.12 -1.96 4.30
CA VAL A 84 -0.45 -3.05 5.02
C VAL A 84 0.51 -3.82 4.10
N THR A 85 0.01 -4.16 2.91
CA THR A 85 0.73 -4.98 1.94
C THR A 85 1.77 -4.15 1.22
N ALA A 86 1.39 -2.98 0.71
CA ALA A 86 2.27 -2.13 -0.09
C ALA A 86 3.42 -1.52 0.72
N LEU A 87 3.18 -1.02 1.93
CA LEU A 87 4.27 -0.51 2.78
C LEU A 87 5.23 -1.64 3.18
N THR A 88 4.73 -2.84 3.48
CA THR A 88 5.60 -4.00 3.74
C THR A 88 6.44 -4.34 2.52
N SER A 89 5.84 -4.30 1.32
CA SER A 89 6.57 -4.54 0.06
C SER A 89 7.65 -3.49 -0.19
N ILE A 90 7.35 -2.21 0.03
CA ILE A 90 8.31 -1.11 -0.09
C ILE A 90 9.49 -1.33 0.86
N THR A 91 9.24 -1.58 2.14
CA THR A 91 10.32 -1.63 3.13
C THR A 91 11.12 -2.92 3.06
N THR A 92 10.50 -4.05 2.77
CA THR A 92 11.20 -5.35 2.70
C THR A 92 11.83 -5.61 1.34
N GLY A 93 11.35 -4.94 0.30
CA GLY A 93 11.77 -5.16 -1.08
C GLY A 93 11.24 -6.46 -1.69
N LEU A 94 10.21 -7.06 -1.07
CA LEU A 94 9.65 -8.36 -1.45
C LEU A 94 8.21 -8.23 -1.92
N ALA A 95 7.76 -9.16 -2.76
CA ALA A 95 6.36 -9.25 -3.13
C ALA A 95 5.48 -9.81 -1.99
N PRO A 96 4.16 -9.59 -2.03
CA PRO A 96 3.25 -10.01 -0.96
C PRO A 96 3.32 -11.49 -0.60
N GLY A 97 3.36 -12.36 -1.61
CA GLY A 97 3.44 -13.80 -1.43
C GLY A 97 4.71 -14.26 -0.69
N GLU A 98 5.75 -13.43 -0.67
CA GLU A 98 7.02 -13.73 -0.02
C GLU A 98 7.08 -13.20 1.41
N HIS A 99 6.64 -11.97 1.65
CA HIS A 99 6.65 -11.38 2.99
C HIS A 99 5.44 -11.76 3.85
N GLY A 100 4.35 -12.25 3.22
CA GLY A 100 3.17 -12.80 3.89
C GLY A 100 2.14 -11.80 4.41
N MET A 101 2.41 -10.49 4.43
CA MET A 101 1.38 -9.48 4.71
C MET A 101 0.38 -9.35 3.53
N MET A 102 -0.60 -10.25 3.47
CA MET A 102 -1.53 -10.47 2.34
C MET A 102 -2.78 -9.58 2.33
N GLY A 103 -2.92 -8.61 3.23
CA GLY A 103 -4.01 -7.63 3.16
C GLY A 103 -4.34 -6.95 4.48
N TYR A 104 -5.33 -6.06 4.45
CA TYR A 104 -5.80 -5.31 5.62
C TYR A 104 -6.35 -6.19 6.76
N ARG A 105 -7.22 -7.16 6.43
CA ARG A 105 -7.68 -8.20 7.37
C ARG A 105 -7.22 -9.56 6.88
N MET A 106 -6.38 -10.25 7.65
CA MET A 106 -5.84 -11.55 7.25
C MET A 106 -6.41 -12.68 8.10
N ASP A 107 -6.57 -13.85 7.47
CA ASP A 107 -6.84 -15.07 8.22
C ASP A 107 -5.55 -15.60 8.87
N MET A 108 -5.54 -15.71 10.19
CA MET A 108 -4.44 -16.21 11.00
C MET A 108 -4.78 -17.57 11.65
N GLY A 109 -5.49 -18.42 10.91
CA GLY A 109 -5.88 -19.76 11.36
C GLY A 109 -7.31 -19.80 11.89
N ARG A 110 -8.27 -19.36 11.06
CA ARG A 110 -9.68 -19.11 11.38
C ARG A 110 -9.90 -17.95 12.35
N GLN A 111 -8.89 -17.11 12.56
CA GLN A 111 -8.98 -15.87 13.32
C GLN A 111 -8.64 -14.73 12.38
N VAL A 112 -9.62 -13.89 12.07
CA VAL A 112 -9.44 -12.75 11.17
C VAL A 112 -8.90 -11.58 11.97
N VAL A 113 -7.68 -11.16 11.65
CA VAL A 113 -6.97 -10.10 12.36
C VAL A 113 -6.85 -8.88 11.46
N GLN A 114 -7.21 -7.71 11.98
CA GLN A 114 -7.00 -6.44 11.29
C GLN A 114 -5.57 -5.95 11.53
N MET A 115 -4.78 -5.83 10.46
CA MET A 115 -3.33 -5.72 10.54
C MET A 115 -2.82 -4.34 10.99
N LEU A 116 -3.54 -3.25 10.70
CA LEU A 116 -3.13 -1.92 11.19
C LEU A 116 -3.25 -1.81 12.71
N ARG A 117 -4.33 -2.35 13.29
CA ARG A 117 -4.53 -2.43 14.74
C ARG A 117 -3.87 -3.63 15.40
N TRP A 118 -3.49 -4.64 14.61
CA TRP A 118 -2.99 -5.93 15.06
C TRP A 118 -3.94 -6.62 16.06
N ALA A 119 -5.23 -6.56 15.75
CA ALA A 119 -6.29 -6.89 16.68
C ALA A 119 -7.50 -7.47 15.96
N ASP A 120 -8.34 -8.17 16.70
CA ASP A 120 -9.71 -8.51 16.31
C ASP A 120 -10.72 -7.79 17.24
N ASP A 121 -11.97 -8.26 17.26
CA ASP A 121 -13.03 -7.77 18.13
C ASP A 121 -12.76 -8.00 19.63
N LYS A 122 -11.88 -8.96 19.96
CA LYS A 122 -11.48 -9.29 21.34
C LYS A 122 -10.26 -8.51 21.79
N GLY A 123 -9.57 -7.83 20.88
CA GLY A 123 -8.51 -6.88 21.19
C GLY A 123 -7.17 -7.27 20.58
N ASP A 124 -6.10 -6.82 21.24
CA ASP A 124 -4.72 -6.91 20.78
C ASP A 124 -4.23 -8.37 20.70
N LEU A 125 -3.66 -8.75 19.56
CA LEU A 125 -3.19 -10.11 19.27
C LEU A 125 -1.68 -10.22 19.10
N ARG A 126 -0.90 -9.21 19.52
CA ARG A 126 0.57 -9.20 19.39
C ARG A 126 1.25 -10.39 20.06
N THR A 127 0.72 -10.89 21.17
CA THR A 127 1.28 -12.05 21.87
C THR A 127 1.04 -13.35 21.10
N SER A 128 -0.15 -13.51 20.53
CA SER A 128 -0.52 -14.70 19.74
C SER A 128 0.17 -14.71 18.38
N TYR A 129 0.34 -13.53 17.79
CA TYR A 129 0.94 -13.33 16.48
C TYR A 129 2.03 -12.26 16.56
N PRO A 130 3.23 -12.58 17.08
CA PRO A 130 4.32 -11.62 17.17
C PRO A 130 4.68 -11.06 15.77
N PRO A 131 4.75 -9.72 15.59
CA PRO A 131 4.99 -9.10 14.28
C PRO A 131 6.20 -9.63 13.51
N GLU A 132 7.31 -9.86 14.21
CA GLU A 132 8.56 -10.41 13.67
C GLU A 132 8.47 -11.88 13.24
N ILE A 133 7.46 -12.62 13.73
CA ILE A 133 7.17 -13.99 13.28
C ILE A 133 6.20 -13.95 12.11
N VAL A 134 5.19 -13.07 12.16
CA VAL A 134 4.20 -12.91 11.08
C VAL A 134 4.87 -12.43 9.79
N GLN A 135 5.83 -11.51 9.92
CA GLN A 135 6.66 -10.99 8.85
C GLN A 135 8.14 -11.09 9.31
N PRO A 136 8.90 -12.09 8.81
CA PRO A 136 10.25 -12.36 9.32
C PRO A 136 11.36 -11.62 8.57
N THR A 137 11.11 -11.06 7.39
CA THR A 137 12.15 -10.39 6.58
C THR A 137 12.50 -9.02 7.14
N PRO A 138 13.76 -8.73 7.48
CA PRO A 138 14.16 -7.41 7.97
C PRO A 138 13.87 -6.31 6.93
N PRO A 139 13.31 -5.16 7.34
CA PRO A 139 13.11 -4.04 6.42
C PRO A 139 14.45 -3.38 6.06
N PHE A 140 14.46 -2.66 4.95
CA PHE A 140 15.59 -1.92 4.39
C PHE A 140 16.86 -2.77 4.28
N MET A 141 16.69 -4.04 3.90
CA MET A 141 17.77 -5.02 3.79
C MET A 141 18.58 -5.18 5.10
N GLY A 142 17.95 -4.92 6.25
CA GLY A 142 18.56 -4.95 7.59
C GLY A 142 19.21 -3.65 8.04
N SER A 143 19.08 -2.56 7.27
CA SER A 143 19.72 -1.27 7.59
C SER A 143 18.92 -0.45 8.62
N ALA A 144 19.63 0.14 9.59
CA ALA A 144 19.05 1.03 10.60
C ALA A 144 18.85 2.47 10.06
N ILE A 145 17.92 2.64 9.13
CA ILE A 145 17.63 3.93 8.50
C ILE A 145 16.79 4.86 9.41
N PRO A 146 16.90 6.20 9.28
CA PRO A 146 15.92 7.13 9.81
C PRO A 146 14.54 6.98 9.15
N VAL A 147 13.50 6.91 9.97
CA VAL A 147 12.09 6.84 9.56
C VAL A 147 11.34 8.03 10.13
N VAL A 148 10.74 8.84 9.26
CA VAL A 148 9.93 10.02 9.61
C VAL A 148 8.46 9.69 9.35
N SER A 149 7.76 9.19 10.37
CA SER A 149 6.34 8.82 10.35
C SER A 149 5.58 9.46 11.50
N LYS A 150 4.25 9.33 11.54
CA LYS A 150 3.48 9.82 12.69
C LYS A 150 3.97 9.18 14.00
N ALA A 151 4.13 10.00 15.03
CA ALA A 151 4.57 9.56 16.35
C ALA A 151 3.60 8.55 16.98
N GLU A 152 2.31 8.61 16.63
CA GLU A 152 1.29 7.67 17.08
C GLU A 152 1.53 6.23 16.57
N PHE A 153 2.32 6.06 15.50
CA PHE A 153 2.60 4.74 14.93
C PHE A 153 3.81 4.03 15.54
N ASP A 154 4.68 4.73 16.28
CA ASP A 154 5.98 4.23 16.73
C ASP A 154 5.91 2.92 17.53
N SER A 155 4.87 2.76 18.35
CA SER A 155 4.69 1.59 19.21
C SER A 155 3.67 0.57 18.67
N THR A 156 3.21 0.73 17.42
CA THR A 156 2.23 -0.19 16.83
C THR A 156 2.90 -1.47 16.37
N ALA A 157 2.13 -2.56 16.36
CA ALA A 157 2.65 -3.83 15.87
C ALA A 157 2.86 -3.86 14.36
N PHE A 158 2.08 -3.09 13.59
CA PHE A 158 2.35 -2.96 12.17
C PHE A 158 3.71 -2.28 11.92
N THR A 159 4.05 -1.23 12.66
CA THR A 159 5.41 -0.64 12.63
C THR A 159 6.47 -1.67 13.00
N ALA A 160 6.26 -2.51 14.02
CA ALA A 160 7.20 -3.59 14.33
C ALA A 160 7.32 -4.62 13.19
N ALA A 161 6.23 -4.89 12.45
CA ALA A 161 6.26 -5.82 11.32
C ALA A 161 7.10 -5.28 10.15
N HIS A 162 6.95 -4.01 9.75
CA HIS A 162 7.56 -3.50 8.51
C HIS A 162 8.67 -2.45 8.70
N LEU A 163 8.94 -2.00 9.93
CA LEU A 163 9.95 -0.96 10.24
C LEU A 163 10.86 -1.33 11.42
N ARG A 164 10.81 -2.56 11.96
CA ARG A 164 11.73 -2.96 13.06
C ARG A 164 13.19 -2.78 12.68
N GLY A 165 14.01 -2.40 13.67
CA GLY A 165 15.44 -2.15 13.47
C GLY A 165 15.78 -0.78 12.87
N THR A 166 14.79 0.02 12.48
CA THR A 166 14.98 1.40 12.04
C THR A 166 15.05 2.37 13.23
N ARG A 167 15.35 3.64 12.95
CA ARG A 167 15.36 4.73 13.94
C ARG A 167 14.19 5.65 13.68
N SER A 168 13.22 5.68 14.60
CA SER A 168 12.06 6.56 14.45
C SER A 168 12.38 8.02 14.77
N PHE A 169 11.82 8.91 13.95
CA PHE A 169 11.77 10.35 14.09
C PHE A 169 10.30 10.78 13.92
N GLY A 170 9.49 10.48 14.94
CA GLY A 170 8.05 10.70 14.95
C GLY A 170 7.65 12.17 14.81
N TRP A 171 6.66 12.46 13.97
CA TRP A 171 6.03 13.79 13.86
C TRP A 171 4.59 13.78 14.38
N ARG A 172 4.13 14.93 14.90
CA ARG A 172 2.74 15.14 15.34
C ARG A 172 1.96 16.09 14.43
N ALA A 173 2.67 17.03 13.82
CA ALA A 173 2.17 17.92 12.79
C ALA A 173 3.03 17.76 11.55
N ALA A 174 2.39 17.72 10.37
CA ALA A 174 3.05 17.48 9.10
C ALA A 174 4.14 18.52 8.78
N SER A 175 4.00 19.75 9.29
CA SER A 175 5.00 20.82 9.14
C SER A 175 6.38 20.45 9.70
N SER A 176 6.46 19.52 10.65
CA SER A 176 7.73 19.05 11.21
C SER A 176 8.49 18.10 10.27
N ILE A 177 7.84 17.51 9.26
CA ILE A 177 8.45 16.52 8.38
C ILE A 177 9.65 17.12 7.63
N ALA A 178 9.46 18.26 6.95
CA ALA A 178 10.53 18.92 6.20
C ALA A 178 11.71 19.29 7.11
N VAL A 179 11.44 19.88 8.28
CA VAL A 179 12.46 20.26 9.26
C VAL A 179 13.29 19.04 9.71
N THR A 180 12.62 17.93 10.03
CA THR A 180 13.28 16.69 10.44
C THR A 180 14.11 16.09 9.30
N VAL A 181 13.56 16.01 8.09
CA VAL A 181 14.29 15.53 6.91
C VAL A 181 15.56 16.35 6.67
N GLY A 182 15.45 17.68 6.68
CA GLY A 182 16.60 18.56 6.51
C GLY A 182 17.66 18.37 7.60
N SER A 183 17.25 18.19 8.85
CA SER A 183 18.16 17.89 9.95
C SER A 183 18.91 16.58 9.72
N LEU A 184 18.21 15.53 9.29
CA LEU A 184 18.80 14.21 9.01
C LEU A 184 19.78 14.27 7.84
N LEU A 185 19.45 14.99 6.76
CA LEU A 185 20.36 15.17 5.62
C LEU A 185 21.63 15.91 6.03
N ARG A 186 21.52 17.01 6.80
CA ARG A 186 22.67 17.76 7.33
C ARG A 186 23.52 16.94 8.31
N ALA A 187 22.91 16.00 9.02
CA ALA A 187 23.62 15.02 9.85
C ALA A 187 24.34 13.92 9.05
N GLY A 188 24.22 13.91 7.72
CA GLY A 188 24.94 13.00 6.83
C GLY A 188 24.23 11.68 6.55
N HIS A 189 22.92 11.56 6.84
CA HIS A 189 22.16 10.37 6.48
C HIS A 189 22.03 10.23 4.95
N GLN A 190 22.38 9.05 4.44
CA GLN A 190 22.32 8.72 3.01
C GLN A 190 20.96 8.25 2.55
N PHE A 191 20.10 7.81 3.48
CA PHE A 191 18.75 7.39 3.17
C PHE A 191 17.82 7.84 4.29
N VAL A 192 16.71 8.47 3.94
CA VAL A 192 15.64 8.84 4.87
C VAL A 192 14.33 8.35 4.28
N TYR A 193 13.59 7.55 5.05
CA TYR A 193 12.24 7.15 4.69
C TYR A 193 11.25 8.07 5.40
N ALA A 194 10.31 8.65 4.68
CA ALA A 194 9.24 9.48 5.22
C ALA A 194 7.88 8.96 4.73
N TYR A 195 6.87 9.04 5.59
CA TYR A 195 5.52 8.58 5.28
C TYR A 195 4.48 9.62 5.72
N TYR A 196 3.52 9.88 4.83
CA TYR A 196 2.43 10.82 5.02
C TYR A 196 1.09 10.19 4.63
N ASP A 197 0.17 10.09 5.59
CA ASP A 197 -1.12 9.38 5.47
C ASP A 197 -2.33 10.31 5.19
N GLY A 198 -2.11 11.62 5.09
CA GLY A 198 -3.20 12.60 5.07
C GLY A 198 -4.13 12.47 3.87
N VAL A 199 -3.58 12.20 2.68
CA VAL A 199 -4.32 12.12 1.41
C VAL A 199 -5.33 10.96 1.44
N ASP A 200 -4.88 9.76 1.76
CA ASP A 200 -5.72 8.58 1.91
C ASP A 200 -6.82 8.80 2.97
N LYS A 201 -6.44 9.26 4.16
CA LYS A 201 -7.39 9.52 5.25
C LYS A 201 -8.53 10.46 4.83
N ILE A 202 -8.19 11.58 4.18
CA ILE A 202 -9.21 12.56 3.75
C ILE A 202 -10.11 11.97 2.66
N ALA A 203 -9.55 11.23 1.70
CA ALA A 203 -10.34 10.61 0.65
C ALA A 203 -11.28 9.53 1.19
N HIS A 204 -10.82 8.68 2.12
CA HIS A 204 -11.68 7.73 2.82
C HIS A 204 -12.87 8.41 3.52
N GLU A 205 -12.63 9.52 4.24
CA GLU A 205 -13.64 10.17 5.08
C GLU A 205 -14.56 11.14 4.33
N ARG A 206 -14.11 11.71 3.22
CA ARG A 206 -14.79 12.81 2.50
C ARG A 206 -14.97 12.58 1.00
N GLY A 207 -14.39 11.52 0.45
CA GLY A 207 -14.35 11.29 -0.99
C GLY A 207 -13.49 12.31 -1.72
N PHE A 208 -13.46 12.18 -3.05
CA PHE A 208 -12.91 13.22 -3.93
C PHE A 208 -13.83 14.46 -3.93
N GLY A 209 -13.21 15.65 -3.85
CA GLY A 209 -13.90 16.94 -3.76
C GLY A 209 -13.08 17.95 -2.98
N ASP A 210 -13.69 19.05 -2.54
CA ASP A 210 -12.99 20.22 -1.96
C ASP A 210 -12.01 19.87 -0.81
N PHE A 211 -12.39 18.95 0.08
CA PHE A 211 -11.52 18.51 1.19
C PHE A 211 -10.28 17.76 0.67
N TYR A 212 -10.48 16.83 -0.28
CA TYR A 212 -9.40 16.12 -0.92
C TYR A 212 -8.49 17.07 -1.71
N GLU A 213 -9.07 17.99 -2.48
CA GLU A 213 -8.30 18.99 -3.22
C GLU A 213 -7.51 19.93 -2.29
N ALA A 214 -8.06 20.30 -1.15
CA ALA A 214 -7.34 21.09 -0.14
C ALA A 214 -6.14 20.29 0.43
N GLU A 215 -6.35 19.00 0.70
CA GLU A 215 -5.29 18.10 1.17
C GLU A 215 -4.20 17.88 0.11
N LEU A 216 -4.57 17.80 -1.17
CA LEU A 216 -3.60 17.77 -2.27
C LEU A 216 -2.70 19.02 -2.30
N ARG A 217 -3.26 20.20 -2.08
CA ARG A 217 -2.45 21.44 -1.97
C ARG A 217 -1.54 21.42 -0.75
N THR A 218 -2.01 20.85 0.37
CA THR A 218 -1.21 20.69 1.60
C THR A 218 -0.02 19.79 1.37
N VAL A 219 -0.22 18.61 0.76
CA VAL A 219 0.88 17.68 0.49
C VAL A 219 1.83 18.21 -0.59
N ASP A 220 1.34 18.93 -1.62
CA ASP A 220 2.20 19.57 -2.61
C ASP A 220 3.15 20.59 -1.95
N ARG A 221 2.61 21.42 -1.05
CA ARG A 221 3.40 22.36 -0.28
C ARG A 221 4.42 21.66 0.60
N LEU A 222 4.04 20.58 1.28
CA LEU A 222 4.96 19.79 2.08
C LEU A 222 6.10 19.20 1.23
N ILE A 223 5.81 18.71 0.01
CA ILE A 223 6.81 18.22 -0.93
C ILE A 223 7.78 19.35 -1.31
N GLY A 224 7.27 20.56 -1.58
CA GLY A 224 8.09 21.76 -1.81
C GLY A 224 8.97 22.09 -0.60
N ASP A 225 8.39 22.11 0.60
CA ASP A 225 9.13 22.38 1.85
C ASP A 225 10.24 21.34 2.08
N ILE A 226 10.03 20.06 1.73
CA ILE A 226 11.09 19.03 1.78
C ILE A 226 12.15 19.26 0.71
N ALA A 227 11.74 19.63 -0.52
CA ALA A 227 12.65 19.90 -1.62
C ALA A 227 13.61 21.06 -1.29
N GLU A 228 13.14 22.08 -0.56
CA GLU A 228 13.98 23.19 -0.06
C GLU A 228 15.00 22.75 1.00
N GLN A 229 14.83 21.59 1.62
CA GLN A 229 15.74 21.05 2.64
C GLN A 229 16.84 20.14 2.07
N LEU A 230 16.81 19.87 0.77
CA LEU A 230 17.79 19.03 0.10
C LEU A 230 19.20 19.62 0.20
N THR A 231 20.17 18.78 0.55
CA THR A 231 21.60 19.10 0.52
C THR A 231 22.15 18.86 -0.89
N PRO A 232 23.35 19.38 -1.24
CA PRO A 232 24.03 19.00 -2.47
C PRO A 232 24.08 17.48 -2.64
N ASP A 233 23.84 17.01 -3.86
CA ASP A 233 23.77 15.58 -4.22
C ASP A 233 22.69 14.74 -3.53
N SER A 234 21.71 15.37 -2.88
CA SER A 234 20.52 14.68 -2.40
C SER A 234 19.35 14.77 -3.40
N VAL A 235 18.54 13.72 -3.44
CA VAL A 235 17.32 13.63 -4.25
C VAL A 235 16.12 13.38 -3.35
N LEU A 236 15.00 14.05 -3.63
CA LEU A 236 13.69 13.70 -3.12
C LEU A 236 13.01 12.78 -4.13
N LEU A 237 12.65 11.58 -3.70
CA LEU A 237 11.87 10.60 -4.45
C LEU A 237 10.51 10.45 -3.79
N VAL A 238 9.43 10.70 -4.52
CA VAL A 238 8.05 10.63 -4.05
C VAL A 238 7.33 9.47 -4.74
N THR A 239 6.69 8.62 -3.95
CA THR A 239 5.82 7.54 -4.43
C THR A 239 4.53 7.48 -3.61
N ALA A 240 3.62 6.60 -3.99
CA ALA A 240 2.52 6.16 -3.13
C ALA A 240 2.58 4.64 -2.92
N ASP A 241 1.81 4.16 -1.96
CA ASP A 241 1.59 2.76 -1.67
C ASP A 241 0.40 2.18 -2.46
N HIS A 242 -0.62 2.98 -2.75
CA HIS A 242 -1.69 2.65 -3.70
C HIS A 242 -2.40 3.90 -4.21
N GLY A 243 -3.25 3.71 -5.22
CA GLY A 243 -4.33 4.63 -5.56
C GLY A 243 -5.64 4.25 -4.88
N GLN A 244 -6.75 4.80 -5.37
CA GLN A 244 -8.07 4.62 -4.77
C GLN A 244 -9.19 5.07 -5.71
N VAL A 245 -10.41 4.59 -5.48
CA VAL A 245 -11.60 4.96 -6.25
C VAL A 245 -12.69 5.51 -5.35
N HIS A 246 -13.57 6.34 -5.92
CA HIS A 246 -14.73 6.88 -5.22
C HIS A 246 -15.90 5.88 -5.30
N VAL A 247 -16.19 5.18 -4.21
CA VAL A 247 -17.30 4.21 -4.13
C VAL A 247 -18.60 4.88 -3.68
N GLY A 248 -18.52 5.87 -2.80
CA GLY A 248 -19.71 6.49 -2.19
C GLY A 248 -20.55 5.45 -1.45
N ASP A 249 -21.86 5.47 -1.69
CA ASP A 249 -22.81 4.53 -1.08
C ASP A 249 -22.95 3.21 -1.86
N ASN A 250 -22.14 3.00 -2.91
CA ASN A 250 -22.23 1.83 -3.78
C ASN A 250 -21.57 0.59 -3.13
N THR A 251 -22.15 0.13 -2.03
CA THR A 251 -21.71 -1.07 -1.30
C THR A 251 -22.71 -2.21 -1.52
N ILE A 252 -22.21 -3.35 -2.01
CA ILE A 252 -22.96 -4.57 -2.23
C ILE A 252 -22.89 -5.43 -0.97
N VAL A 253 -24.04 -5.77 -0.42
CA VAL A 253 -24.16 -6.87 0.55
C VAL A 253 -24.06 -8.20 -0.21
N PRO A 254 -23.14 -9.11 0.16
CA PRO A 254 -23.04 -10.41 -0.50
C PRO A 254 -24.36 -11.18 -0.51
N HIS A 255 -24.67 -11.82 -1.64
CA HIS A 255 -25.95 -12.41 -1.98
C HIS A 255 -26.15 -13.68 -1.15
N PRO A 256 -27.38 -13.97 -0.67
CA PRO A 256 -27.67 -15.14 0.14
C PRO A 256 -27.12 -16.46 -0.44
N ASP A 257 -27.24 -16.66 -1.75
CA ASP A 257 -26.75 -17.88 -2.43
C ASP A 257 -25.23 -18.02 -2.37
N VAL A 258 -24.50 -16.90 -2.36
CA VAL A 258 -23.04 -16.90 -2.23
C VAL A 258 -22.65 -17.17 -0.77
N VAL A 259 -23.25 -16.44 0.18
CA VAL A 259 -22.87 -16.58 1.60
C VAL A 259 -23.35 -17.88 2.24
N ALA A 260 -24.33 -18.57 1.65
CA ALA A 260 -24.80 -19.88 2.13
C ALA A 260 -23.68 -20.91 2.25
N GLY A 261 -22.72 -20.88 1.31
CA GLY A 261 -21.54 -21.76 1.30
C GLY A 261 -20.32 -21.22 2.06
N VAL A 262 -20.38 -20.01 2.62
CA VAL A 262 -19.25 -19.32 3.26
C VAL A 262 -19.27 -19.52 4.78
N SER A 263 -18.10 -19.78 5.37
CA SER A 263 -17.91 -19.90 6.82
C SER A 263 -17.58 -18.56 7.47
N TYR A 264 -16.71 -17.76 6.86
CA TYR A 264 -16.32 -16.41 7.30
C TYR A 264 -15.64 -15.67 6.15
N GLN A 265 -15.34 -14.38 6.36
CA GLN A 265 -14.73 -13.51 5.36
C GLN A 265 -13.47 -12.83 5.91
N SER A 266 -12.50 -12.55 5.04
CA SER A 266 -11.33 -11.71 5.34
C SER A 266 -11.05 -10.77 4.17
N GLY A 267 -9.93 -10.04 4.20
CA GLY A 267 -9.62 -9.00 3.22
C GLY A 267 -10.39 -7.71 3.48
N GLU A 268 -10.64 -6.96 2.43
CA GLU A 268 -11.27 -5.64 2.48
C GLU A 268 -12.35 -5.49 1.43
N GLY A 269 -13.06 -4.36 1.46
CA GLY A 269 -14.24 -4.14 0.61
C GLY A 269 -13.99 -4.33 -0.89
N ARG A 270 -12.78 -4.04 -1.36
CA ARG A 270 -12.41 -4.16 -2.79
C ARG A 270 -11.47 -5.33 -3.09
N PHE A 271 -11.10 -6.12 -2.09
CA PHE A 271 -10.42 -7.41 -2.26
C PHE A 271 -10.89 -8.34 -1.15
N ARG A 272 -12.07 -8.93 -1.35
CA ARG A 272 -12.77 -9.73 -0.35
C ARG A 272 -12.40 -11.19 -0.52
N TRP A 273 -11.98 -11.84 0.56
CA TRP A 273 -11.80 -13.29 0.61
C TRP A 273 -13.01 -13.95 1.26
N LEU A 274 -13.61 -14.91 0.53
CA LEU A 274 -14.62 -15.83 1.03
C LEU A 274 -13.95 -17.13 1.46
N HIS A 275 -14.12 -17.53 2.72
CA HIS A 275 -13.63 -18.80 3.24
C HIS A 275 -14.76 -19.81 3.22
N ALA A 276 -14.68 -20.79 2.33
CA ALA A 276 -15.79 -21.72 2.08
C ALA A 276 -15.95 -22.72 3.25
N LYS A 277 -17.18 -23.21 3.44
CA LYS A 277 -17.42 -24.40 4.26
C LYS A 277 -16.76 -25.60 3.59
N GLY A 278 -16.43 -26.63 4.38
CA GLY A 278 -15.74 -27.82 3.87
C GLY A 278 -16.46 -28.43 2.65
N GLY A 279 -15.76 -28.50 1.52
CA GLY A 279 -16.27 -29.04 0.25
C GLY A 279 -17.09 -28.06 -0.61
N ALA A 280 -17.34 -26.82 -0.16
CA ALA A 280 -18.23 -25.87 -0.85
C ALA A 280 -17.51 -24.86 -1.77
N THR A 281 -16.19 -24.96 -1.96
CA THR A 281 -15.40 -23.96 -2.71
C THR A 281 -15.90 -23.74 -4.12
N GLU A 282 -16.14 -24.82 -4.88
CA GLU A 282 -16.62 -24.73 -6.27
C GLU A 282 -18.03 -24.14 -6.36
N ASP A 283 -18.92 -24.52 -5.43
CA ASP A 283 -20.29 -23.99 -5.38
C ASP A 283 -20.28 -22.48 -5.07
N VAL A 284 -19.45 -22.05 -4.11
CA VAL A 284 -19.27 -20.62 -3.78
C VAL A 284 -18.70 -19.87 -4.97
N LEU A 285 -17.70 -20.42 -5.65
CA LEU A 285 -17.07 -19.82 -6.83
C LEU A 285 -18.10 -19.64 -7.96
N ALA A 286 -18.89 -20.68 -8.25
CA ALA A 286 -19.92 -20.67 -9.28
C ALA A 286 -21.03 -19.67 -8.95
N ALA A 287 -21.54 -19.67 -7.72
CA ALA A 287 -22.55 -18.72 -7.27
C ALA A 287 -22.03 -17.28 -7.36
N ALA A 288 -20.82 -17.02 -6.87
CA ALA A 288 -20.21 -15.69 -6.93
C ALA A 288 -19.99 -15.23 -8.38
N LYS A 289 -19.50 -16.09 -9.28
CA LYS A 289 -19.38 -15.79 -10.71
C LYS A 289 -20.74 -15.46 -11.33
N SER A 290 -21.80 -16.21 -10.98
CA SER A 290 -23.15 -15.96 -11.48
C SER A 290 -23.73 -14.62 -11.03
N HIS A 291 -23.39 -14.14 -9.83
CA HIS A 291 -23.97 -12.92 -9.26
C HIS A 291 -23.12 -11.66 -9.47
N TYR A 292 -21.81 -11.79 -9.70
CA TYR A 292 -20.90 -10.64 -9.63
C TYR A 292 -19.96 -10.47 -10.82
N ALA A 293 -19.98 -11.34 -11.84
CA ALA A 293 -19.07 -11.23 -12.97
C ALA A 293 -19.22 -9.94 -13.80
N ASP A 294 -20.31 -9.20 -13.62
CA ASP A 294 -20.58 -7.89 -14.24
C ASP A 294 -19.95 -6.71 -13.50
N VAL A 295 -19.57 -6.88 -12.23
CA VAL A 295 -18.98 -5.82 -11.38
C VAL A 295 -17.62 -6.18 -10.78
N ALA A 296 -17.26 -7.46 -10.70
CA ALA A 296 -16.06 -7.94 -10.05
C ALA A 296 -15.38 -9.09 -10.79
N TRP A 297 -14.06 -9.14 -10.69
CA TRP A 297 -13.32 -10.37 -10.95
C TRP A 297 -13.57 -11.33 -9.79
N VAL A 298 -14.10 -12.51 -10.12
CA VAL A 298 -14.36 -13.59 -9.19
C VAL A 298 -13.42 -14.75 -9.53
N VAL A 299 -12.45 -15.00 -8.66
CA VAL A 299 -11.40 -16.00 -8.87
C VAL A 299 -11.19 -16.86 -7.64
N SER A 300 -10.79 -18.10 -7.84
CA SER A 300 -10.27 -18.95 -6.79
C SER A 300 -8.89 -18.48 -6.31
N ARG A 301 -8.49 -18.94 -5.12
CA ARG A 301 -7.12 -18.77 -4.61
C ARG A 301 -6.06 -19.25 -5.60
N ASP A 302 -6.29 -20.40 -6.24
CA ASP A 302 -5.32 -21.01 -7.13
C ASP A 302 -5.20 -20.23 -8.44
N GLU A 303 -6.32 -19.79 -9.03
CA GLU A 303 -6.32 -18.90 -10.19
C GLU A 303 -5.53 -17.60 -9.90
N ALA A 304 -5.71 -16.99 -8.72
CA ALA A 304 -4.99 -15.76 -8.35
C ALA A 304 -3.46 -16.00 -8.14
N ILE A 305 -3.08 -17.12 -7.54
CA ILE A 305 -1.68 -17.49 -7.32
C ILE A 305 -1.00 -17.82 -8.66
N GLU A 306 -1.63 -18.66 -9.48
CA GLU A 306 -1.11 -19.05 -10.81
C GLU A 306 -1.04 -17.85 -11.76
N GLY A 307 -1.98 -16.91 -11.62
CA GLY A 307 -1.95 -15.62 -12.31
C GLY A 307 -0.84 -14.66 -11.85
N GLY A 308 -0.06 -15.02 -10.83
CA GLY A 308 1.08 -14.24 -10.36
C GLY A 308 0.71 -12.96 -9.60
N TRP A 309 -0.52 -12.86 -9.07
CA TRP A 309 -1.03 -11.62 -8.46
C TRP A 309 -0.18 -11.18 -7.27
N PHE A 310 0.32 -12.14 -6.49
CA PHE A 310 1.06 -11.91 -5.25
C PHE A 310 2.58 -11.95 -5.42
N GLY A 311 3.08 -11.93 -6.66
CA GLY A 311 4.51 -12.00 -6.96
C GLY A 311 4.97 -13.35 -7.50
N PRO A 312 6.28 -13.48 -7.78
CA PRO A 312 6.85 -14.67 -8.42
C PRO A 312 6.79 -15.93 -7.54
N ARG A 313 6.57 -15.76 -6.23
CA ARG A 313 6.53 -16.86 -5.27
C ARG A 313 5.52 -16.56 -4.18
N VAL A 314 4.72 -17.57 -3.83
CA VAL A 314 3.81 -17.54 -2.68
C VAL A 314 4.25 -18.60 -1.68
N THR A 315 4.64 -18.17 -0.48
CA THR A 315 5.03 -19.08 0.60
C THR A 315 3.82 -19.83 1.15
N ASP A 316 4.04 -21.00 1.77
CA ASP A 316 2.96 -21.74 2.45
C ASP A 316 2.26 -20.91 3.52
N ALA A 317 3.03 -20.06 4.23
CA ALA A 317 2.49 -19.15 5.24
C ALA A 317 1.57 -18.08 4.60
N ALA A 318 1.99 -17.47 3.49
CA ALA A 318 1.17 -16.52 2.74
C ALA A 318 -0.08 -17.19 2.16
N ARG A 319 0.05 -18.37 1.55
CA ARG A 319 -1.07 -19.13 0.96
C ARG A 319 -2.15 -19.43 1.98
N LYS A 320 -1.78 -19.78 3.23
CA LYS A 320 -2.72 -20.07 4.33
C LYS A 320 -3.51 -18.84 4.81
N ARG A 321 -3.07 -17.62 4.48
CA ARG A 321 -3.75 -16.37 4.87
C ARG A 321 -4.84 -15.96 3.86
N LEU A 322 -4.88 -16.61 2.71
CA LEU A 322 -5.84 -16.35 1.63
C LEU A 322 -7.10 -17.21 1.81
N GLY A 323 -8.27 -16.62 1.53
CA GLY A 323 -9.52 -17.38 1.42
C GLY A 323 -9.54 -18.26 0.18
N ASP A 324 -10.69 -18.88 -0.08
CA ASP A 324 -10.84 -19.84 -1.18
C ASP A 324 -11.31 -19.17 -2.48
N VAL A 325 -12.15 -18.14 -2.36
CA VAL A 325 -12.67 -17.33 -3.48
C VAL A 325 -12.46 -15.86 -3.18
N ALA A 326 -11.92 -15.11 -4.14
CA ALA A 326 -11.74 -13.67 -4.06
C ALA A 326 -12.81 -12.94 -4.88
N LEU A 327 -13.35 -11.86 -4.33
CA LEU A 327 -14.17 -10.87 -5.03
C LEU A 327 -13.40 -9.55 -5.14
N LEU A 328 -13.14 -9.12 -6.37
CA LEU A 328 -12.40 -7.88 -6.65
C LEU A 328 -13.20 -6.99 -7.60
N PRO A 329 -13.91 -5.98 -7.09
CA PRO A 329 -14.65 -5.04 -7.93
C PRO A 329 -13.75 -4.36 -8.96
N PHE A 330 -14.14 -4.38 -10.23
CA PHE A 330 -13.52 -3.55 -11.27
C PHE A 330 -14.34 -2.28 -11.56
N THR A 331 -15.54 -2.18 -10.99
CA THR A 331 -16.37 -0.96 -10.94
C THR A 331 -16.12 -0.18 -9.66
N ASP A 332 -16.72 1.01 -9.55
CA ASP A 332 -16.72 1.88 -8.36
C ASP A 332 -17.65 1.32 -7.26
N THR A 333 -17.36 0.11 -6.80
CA THR A 333 -18.20 -0.67 -5.87
C THR A 333 -17.35 -1.29 -4.76
N SER A 334 -17.97 -1.60 -3.62
CA SER A 334 -17.34 -2.34 -2.53
C SER A 334 -18.24 -3.47 -2.05
N PHE A 335 -17.68 -4.55 -1.51
CA PHE A 335 -18.42 -5.61 -0.83
C PHE A 335 -18.44 -5.39 0.68
N GLU A 336 -19.63 -5.45 1.26
CA GLU A 336 -19.83 -5.36 2.71
C GLU A 336 -19.37 -6.63 3.43
N ASP A 337 -18.87 -6.45 4.65
CA ASP A 337 -18.73 -7.52 5.63
C ASP A 337 -19.06 -6.95 7.02
N ALA A 338 -20.00 -7.58 7.72
CA ALA A 338 -20.39 -7.18 9.06
C ALA A 338 -19.24 -7.24 10.08
N GLY A 339 -18.20 -8.04 9.81
CA GLY A 339 -16.98 -8.08 10.62
C GLY A 339 -15.98 -6.95 10.31
N ASP A 340 -16.21 -6.16 9.27
CA ASP A 340 -15.39 -5.02 8.85
C ASP A 340 -15.92 -3.73 9.48
N THR A 341 -15.76 -3.62 10.79
CA THR A 341 -16.31 -2.49 11.56
C THR A 341 -15.29 -1.34 11.65
N GLY A 342 -15.53 -0.29 10.87
CA GLY A 342 -14.80 0.97 10.91
C GLY A 342 -15.59 2.06 11.65
N PRO A 343 -14.91 3.10 12.20
CA PRO A 343 -15.59 4.22 12.85
C PRO A 343 -16.36 5.12 11.86
N PHE A 344 -16.12 4.97 10.56
CA PHE A 344 -16.71 5.79 9.50
C PHE A 344 -17.17 4.90 8.34
N GLN A 345 -18.17 5.36 7.60
CA GLN A 345 -18.43 4.85 6.25
C GLN A 345 -17.37 5.41 5.31
N LEU A 346 -16.68 4.52 4.60
CA LEU A 346 -15.59 4.89 3.69
C LEU A 346 -16.14 5.23 2.31
N VAL A 347 -15.94 6.47 1.88
CA VAL A 347 -16.43 7.03 0.60
C VAL A 347 -15.50 6.65 -0.55
N CYS A 348 -14.21 7.01 -0.45
CA CYS A 348 -13.20 6.40 -1.32
C CYS A 348 -12.71 5.10 -0.69
N ARG A 349 -12.29 4.15 -1.54
CA ARG A 349 -11.76 2.85 -1.13
C ARG A 349 -10.66 2.42 -2.10
N HIS A 350 -9.84 1.50 -1.65
CA HIS A 350 -8.82 0.84 -2.44
C HIS A 350 -8.82 -0.67 -2.11
N GLY A 351 -7.98 -1.43 -2.79
CA GLY A 351 -7.72 -2.84 -2.53
C GLY A 351 -7.75 -3.71 -3.79
N SER A 352 -8.52 -3.32 -4.81
CA SER A 352 -8.68 -4.08 -6.05
C SER A 352 -7.54 -3.83 -7.05
N LEU A 353 -7.66 -4.42 -8.25
CA LEU A 353 -6.64 -4.39 -9.31
C LEU A 353 -7.07 -3.52 -10.49
N THR A 354 -7.76 -2.40 -10.23
CA THR A 354 -8.00 -1.39 -11.27
C THR A 354 -6.74 -0.54 -11.49
N GLU A 355 -6.60 0.07 -12.67
CA GLU A 355 -5.47 0.98 -12.95
C GLU A 355 -5.43 2.14 -11.95
N ALA A 356 -6.60 2.65 -11.55
CA ALA A 356 -6.74 3.72 -10.57
C ALA A 356 -6.22 3.37 -9.17
N GLU A 357 -6.08 2.09 -8.84
CA GLU A 357 -5.57 1.58 -7.56
C GLU A 357 -4.13 1.09 -7.66
N VAL A 358 -3.75 0.47 -8.79
CA VAL A 358 -2.45 -0.19 -8.97
C VAL A 358 -1.36 0.78 -9.43
N ASP A 359 -1.68 1.71 -10.32
CA ASP A 359 -0.68 2.63 -10.86
C ASP A 359 -0.42 3.77 -9.85
N VAL A 360 0.83 3.92 -9.42
CA VAL A 360 1.28 4.94 -8.46
C VAL A 360 2.41 5.79 -9.05
N PRO A 361 2.58 7.05 -8.61
CA PRO A 361 3.70 7.87 -9.05
C PRO A 361 5.04 7.30 -8.55
N LEU A 362 6.10 7.50 -9.34
CA LEU A 362 7.47 7.49 -8.87
C LEU A 362 8.17 8.71 -9.49
N LEU A 363 8.31 9.77 -8.70
CA LEU A 363 8.70 11.09 -9.16
C LEU A 363 9.90 11.60 -8.35
N ALA A 364 10.88 12.20 -9.03
CA ALA A 364 12.11 12.66 -8.42
C ALA A 364 12.39 14.13 -8.69
N PHE A 365 12.90 14.79 -7.66
CA PHE A 365 13.46 16.12 -7.72
C PHE A 365 14.85 16.12 -7.13
N ARG A 366 15.80 16.67 -7.88
CA ARG A 366 17.14 16.97 -7.41
C ARG A 366 17.36 18.44 -7.68
N SER A 367 17.78 19.19 -6.66
CA SER A 367 18.24 20.55 -6.89
C SER A 367 19.50 20.49 -7.74
N ASN A 368 19.51 21.21 -8.86
CA ASN A 368 20.76 21.53 -9.53
C ASN A 368 21.45 22.54 -8.61
N ALA A 369 22.60 22.15 -8.07
CA ALA A 369 23.37 22.93 -7.09
C ALA A 369 23.51 24.41 -7.44
#